data_AF-A0A235H670-F1
#
_entry.id   AF-A0A235H670-F1
#
_cell.length_a   1.000
_cell.length_b   1.000
_cell.length_c   1.000
_cell.angle_alpha   90.00
_cell.angle_beta   90.00
_cell.angle_gamma   90.00
#
_symmetry.space_group_name_H-M   'P 1'
#
loop_
_entity.id
_entity.type
_entity.pdbx_description
1 polymer ?
#
loop_
_entity_poly.entity_id
_entity_poly.type
_entity_poly.pdbx_seq_one_letter_code
_entity_poly.pdbx_strand_id
1 'polypeptide(L)'
;MNQTPSTKQGNFYVTVIRGSRVALLLGPFENDHAAALRMVDPVRKEAEARDPFMVFDAFGTTGYFDGTNKPGALNAAFGLSTGAA
;
A
#
# COMPACT_ATOMS: atom_id res chain seq x y z
N MET A 1 -16.00 -1.77 1.75
CA MET A 1 -15.99 -0.31 1.55
C MET A 1 -15.99 -0.05 0.04
N ASN A 2 -16.91 0.78 -0.48
CA ASN A 2 -16.95 1.11 -1.92
C ASN A 2 -16.09 2.36 -2.17
N GLN A 3 -14.78 2.18 -2.31
CA GLN A 3 -13.88 3.26 -2.71
C GLN A 3 -13.78 3.33 -4.24
N THR A 4 -13.99 4.51 -4.81
CA THR A 4 -13.86 4.73 -6.26
C THR A 4 -12.38 4.80 -6.65
N PRO A 5 -11.90 3.98 -7.61
CA PRO A 5 -10.55 4.09 -8.13
C PRO A 5 -10.25 5.49 -8.70
N SER A 6 -9.00 5.90 -8.61
CA SER A 6 -8.53 7.18 -9.13
C SER A 6 -8.16 6.99 -10.59
N THR A 7 -8.40 8.00 -11.42
CA THR A 7 -7.98 8.04 -12.83
C THR A 7 -6.64 8.73 -13.05
N LYS A 8 -6.00 9.26 -11.98
CA LYS A 8 -4.69 9.90 -12.08
C LYS A 8 -3.61 8.87 -12.41
N GLN A 9 -2.71 9.25 -13.32
CA GLN A 9 -1.50 8.48 -13.61
C GLN A 9 -0.46 8.69 -12.51
N GLY A 10 0.25 7.62 -12.15
CA GLY A 10 1.34 7.58 -11.17
C GLY A 10 1.27 6.35 -10.26
N ASN A 11 2.08 6.34 -9.22
CA ASN A 11 2.27 5.17 -8.37
C ASN A 11 1.30 5.16 -7.20
N PHE A 12 0.55 4.08 -7.05
CA PHE A 12 -0.32 3.88 -5.91
C PHE A 12 0.30 2.90 -4.91
N TYR A 13 0.01 3.10 -3.63
CA TYR A 13 0.52 2.27 -2.55
C TYR A 13 -0.61 1.92 -1.59
N VAL A 14 -0.52 0.73 -0.98
CA VAL A 14 -1.20 0.43 0.27
C VAL A 14 -0.38 1.02 1.42
N THR A 15 -1.06 1.70 2.33
CA THR A 15 -0.44 2.43 3.44
C THR A 15 -1.12 2.14 4.76
N VAL A 16 -0.38 2.38 5.83
CA VAL A 16 -0.89 2.38 7.20
C VAL A 16 -0.57 3.71 7.87
N ILE A 17 -1.49 4.18 8.71
CA ILE A 17 -1.33 5.34 9.58
C ILE A 17 -1.36 4.86 11.03
N ARG A 18 -0.27 5.09 11.76
CA ARG A 18 -0.12 4.81 13.19
C ARG A 18 0.25 6.10 13.92
N GLY A 19 -0.72 6.70 14.60
CA GLY A 19 -0.57 8.03 15.19
C GLY A 19 -0.21 9.07 14.13
N SER A 20 0.95 9.73 14.26
CA SER A 20 1.46 10.71 13.30
C SER A 20 2.32 10.11 12.17
N ARG A 21 2.54 8.79 12.17
CA ARG A 21 3.42 8.13 11.20
C ARG A 21 2.62 7.49 10.08
N VAL A 22 3.13 7.62 8.86
CA VAL A 22 2.61 6.95 7.65
C VAL A 22 3.69 6.04 7.10
N ALA A 23 3.32 4.81 6.75
CA ALA A 23 4.24 3.86 6.11
C ALA A 23 3.65 3.29 4.82
N LEU A 24 4.50 3.07 3.83
CA LEU A 24 4.18 2.37 2.59
C LEU A 24 4.35 0.86 2.82
N LEU A 25 3.25 0.12 2.75
CA LEU A 25 3.25 -1.32 2.99
C LEU A 25 3.39 -2.12 1.71
N LEU A 26 2.66 -1.77 0.65
CA LEU A 26 2.70 -2.50 -0.61
C LEU A 26 2.62 -1.57 -1.82
N GLY A 27 3.48 -1.78 -2.81
CA GLY A 27 3.55 -1.00 -4.05
C GLY A 27 4.99 -0.72 -4.47
N PRO A 28 5.22 0.04 -5.56
CA PRO A 28 4.21 0.79 -6.31
C PRO A 28 3.30 -0.10 -7.17
N PHE A 29 2.03 0.27 -7.24
CA PHE A 29 1.08 -0.15 -8.27
C PHE A 29 1.02 0.98 -9.31
N GLU A 30 1.78 0.82 -10.39
CA GLU A 30 1.90 1.84 -11.43
C GLU A 30 0.58 2.00 -12.19
N ASN A 31 0.02 3.21 -12.19
CA ASN A 31 -1.22 3.59 -12.86
C ASN A 31 -2.45 2.74 -12.49
N ASP A 32 -2.38 1.94 -11.43
CA ASP A 32 -3.43 0.99 -11.04
C ASP A 32 -3.85 1.18 -9.58
N HIS A 33 -4.64 2.23 -9.33
CA HIS A 33 -5.23 2.45 -8.01
C HIS A 33 -6.18 1.30 -7.61
N ALA A 34 -6.84 0.67 -8.58
CA ALA A 34 -7.79 -0.40 -8.32
C ALA A 34 -7.07 -1.65 -7.76
N ALA A 35 -5.89 -2.00 -8.28
CA ALA A 35 -5.05 -3.05 -7.72
C ALA A 35 -4.65 -2.73 -6.27
N ALA A 36 -4.18 -1.50 -5.99
CA ALA A 36 -3.84 -1.09 -4.63
C ALA A 36 -5.04 -1.24 -3.67
N LEU A 37 -6.24 -0.81 -4.08
CA LEU A 37 -7.46 -0.94 -3.28
C LEU A 37 -7.82 -2.40 -2.95
N ARG A 38 -7.69 -3.31 -3.94
CA ARG A 38 -7.95 -4.75 -3.72
C ARG A 38 -6.97 -5.37 -2.73
N MET A 39 -5.78 -4.78 -2.57
CA MET A 39 -4.73 -5.30 -1.70
C MET A 39 -4.80 -4.78 -0.26
N VAL A 40 -5.66 -3.81 0.07
CA VAL A 40 -5.75 -3.24 1.43
C VAL A 40 -6.03 -4.32 2.48
N ASP A 41 -7.07 -5.15 2.29
CA ASP A 41 -7.42 -6.18 3.26
C ASP A 41 -6.40 -7.33 3.35
N PRO A 42 -5.87 -7.88 2.24
CA PRO A 42 -4.75 -8.84 2.29
C PRO A 42 -3.53 -8.29 3.04
N VAL A 43 -3.14 -7.04 2.75
CA VAL A 43 -1.99 -6.39 3.39
C VAL A 43 -2.24 -6.13 4.87
N ARG A 44 -3.46 -5.72 5.24
CA ARG A 44 -3.85 -5.57 6.65
C ARG A 44 -3.67 -6.89 7.40
N LYS A 45 -4.19 -8.00 6.86
CA LYS A 45 -4.07 -9.32 7.51
C LYS A 45 -2.62 -9.76 7.69
N GLU A 46 -1.78 -9.56 6.68
CA GLU A 46 -0.35 -9.88 6.77
C GLU A 46 0.36 -8.99 7.81
N ALA A 47 0.00 -7.70 7.87
CA ALA A 47 0.55 -6.77 8.83
C ALA A 47 0.14 -7.13 10.27
N GLU A 48 -1.13 -7.44 10.50
CA GLU A 48 -1.67 -7.92 11.79
C GLU A 48 -1.05 -9.25 12.23
N ALA A 49 -0.73 -10.15 11.29
CA ALA A 49 -0.05 -11.41 11.60
C ALA A 49 1.39 -11.21 12.10
N ARG A 50 2.05 -10.11 11.70
CA ARG A 50 3.42 -9.75 12.12
C ARG A 50 3.44 -8.91 13.38
N ASP A 51 2.51 -7.98 13.51
CA ASP A 51 2.30 -7.13 14.69
C ASP A 51 0.80 -7.11 15.03
N PRO A 52 0.35 -7.91 16.01
CA PRO A 52 -1.06 -7.99 16.40
C PRO A 52 -1.66 -6.66 16.84
N PHE A 53 -0.84 -5.68 17.23
CA PHE A 53 -1.33 -4.34 17.59
C PHE A 53 -1.75 -3.51 16.37
N MET A 54 -1.40 -3.94 15.15
CA MET A 54 -1.82 -3.27 13.91
C MET A 54 -3.33 -3.33 13.67
N VAL A 55 -4.07 -4.17 14.38
CA VAL A 55 -5.55 -4.20 14.32
C VAL A 55 -6.19 -2.85 14.70
N PHE A 56 -5.47 -2.01 15.46
CA PHE A 56 -5.92 -0.68 15.86
C PHE A 56 -5.52 0.44 14.87
N ASP A 57 -4.69 0.13 13.87
CA ASP A 57 -4.19 1.12 12.92
C ASP A 57 -5.13 1.30 11.72
N ALA A 58 -5.06 2.48 11.10
CA ALA A 58 -5.83 2.78 9.90
C ALA A 58 -5.07 2.37 8.64
N PHE A 59 -5.71 1.59 7.77
CA PHE A 59 -5.15 1.16 6.48
C PHE A 59 -5.93 1.77 5.31
N GLY A 60 -5.23 2.06 4.22
CA GLY A 60 -5.84 2.57 3.00
C GLY A 60 -4.83 2.66 1.87
N THR A 61 -5.12 3.52 0.89
CA THR A 61 -4.23 3.76 -0.26
C THR A 61 -3.80 5.21 -0.36
N THR A 62 -2.66 5.45 -0.97
CA THR A 62 -2.21 6.79 -1.35
C THR A 62 -1.59 6.78 -2.75
N GLY A 63 -1.62 7.93 -3.43
CA GLY A 63 -0.95 8.13 -4.71
C GLY A 63 0.30 8.99 -4.55
N TYR A 64 1.42 8.54 -5.10
CA TYR A 64 2.64 9.30 -5.28
C TYR A 64 2.82 9.58 -6.78
N PHE A 65 2.69 10.85 -7.14
CA PHE A 65 2.70 11.32 -8.54
C PHE A 65 4.00 12.04 -8.91
N ASP A 66 5.00 12.00 -8.03
CA ASP A 66 6.30 12.67 -8.16
C ASP A 66 7.41 11.74 -8.69
N GLY A 67 7.06 10.53 -9.13
CA GLY A 67 8.01 9.52 -9.60
C GLY A 67 8.60 8.65 -8.50
N THR A 68 8.14 8.76 -7.24
CA THR A 68 8.56 7.86 -6.16
C THR A 68 8.26 6.40 -6.53
N ASN A 69 9.29 5.56 -6.57
CA ASN A 69 9.23 4.14 -6.90
C ASN A 69 9.71 3.24 -5.73
N LYS A 70 9.83 3.82 -4.53
CA LYS A 70 10.32 3.10 -3.35
C LYS A 70 9.44 1.86 -3.09
N PRO A 71 10.02 0.67 -2.86
CA PRO A 71 9.24 -0.51 -2.51
C PRO A 71 8.51 -0.36 -1.17
N GLY A 72 7.30 -0.91 -1.10
CA GLY A 72 6.58 -1.10 0.15
C GLY A 72 7.26 -2.14 1.05
N ALA A 73 7.11 -1.98 2.37
CA ALA A 73 7.75 -2.84 3.37
C ALA A 73 7.36 -4.33 3.27
N LEU A 74 6.20 -4.64 2.69
CA LEU A 74 5.67 -5.99 2.53
C LEU A 74 5.74 -6.49 1.08
N ASN A 75 6.37 -5.78 0.14
CA ASN A 75 6.50 -6.23 -1.25
C ASN A 75 7.02 -7.66 -1.38
N ALA A 76 8.06 -8.02 -0.62
CA ALA A 76 8.64 -9.37 -0.63
C ALA A 76 7.64 -10.45 -0.19
N ALA A 77 6.76 -10.14 0.77
CA ALA A 77 5.74 -11.07 1.27
C ALA A 77 4.66 -11.36 0.21
N PHE A 78 4.41 -10.40 -0.67
CA PHE A 78 3.41 -10.47 -1.73
C PHE A 78 4.01 -10.76 -3.12
N GLY A 79 5.31 -11.07 -3.19
CA GLY A 79 5.99 -11.37 -4.46
C GLY A 79 6.05 -10.19 -5.44
N LEU A 80 5.84 -8.94 -4.99
CA LEU A 80 6.07 -7.76 -5.83
C LEU A 80 7.57 -7.57 -5.97
N SER A 81 8.13 -7.92 -7.13
CA SER A 81 9.51 -7.59 -7.47
C SER A 81 9.64 -6.07 -7.57
N THR A 82 10.49 -5.50 -6.73
CA THR A 82 10.90 -4.10 -6.82
C THR A 82 11.38 -3.83 -8.24
N GLY A 83 10.70 -2.94 -8.98
CA GLY A 83 11.25 -2.42 -10.23
C GLY A 83 12.63 -1.85 -9.93
N ALA A 84 13.65 -2.39 -10.58
CA ALA A 84 15.03 -1.98 -10.44
C ALA A 84 15.15 -0.46 -10.63
N ALA A 85 15.97 0.16 -9.77
CA ALA A 85 16.47 1.51 -9.98
C ALA A 85 17.29 1.59 -11.28
#